data_AF-A0A496BIN5-F1
#
_entry.id   AF-A0A496BIN5-F1
#
_cell.length_a   1.000
_cell.length_b   1.000
_cell.length_c   1.000
_cell.angle_alpha   90.00
_cell.angle_beta   90.00
_cell.angle_gamma   90.00
#
_symmetry.space_group_name_H-M   'P 1'
#
loop_
_entity.id
_entity.type
_entity.pdbx_description
1 polymer ?
#
loop_
_entity_poly.entity_id
_entity_poly.type
_entity_poly.pdbx_seq_one_letter_code
_entity_poly.pdbx_strand_id
1 'polypeptide(L)'
;MAEIFRPEKFRKVLTMYLIMWGILWAAAVLVVSFAPPHRVFGKVILYGTTSIGYFANGLFSLGIVTISPIVSVGVIAIGPGACGVIALGGGGACGVYAVGAHAVGVFAIGINAIGIFTLSHSESGRGSYVFSPKRQDARAVKLYTRWFPQFKQAYQPDAEEEK
;
A
#
# COMPACT_ATOMS: atom_id res chain seq x y z
N MET A 1 -18.89 -18.89 -20.61
CA MET A 1 -17.62 -19.52 -20.17
C MET A 1 -17.33 -18.99 -18.77
N ALA A 2 -17.23 -19.85 -17.76
CA ALA A 2 -16.85 -19.40 -16.43
C ALA A 2 -15.37 -19.02 -16.46
N GLU A 3 -15.02 -17.77 -16.15
CA GLU A 3 -13.62 -17.38 -15.97
C GLU A 3 -13.07 -18.15 -14.76
N ILE A 4 -12.12 -19.05 -15.00
CA ILE A 4 -11.49 -19.85 -13.94
C ILE A 4 -10.44 -18.97 -13.28
N PHE A 5 -10.76 -18.45 -12.10
CA PHE A 5 -9.80 -17.69 -11.30
C PHE A 5 -8.64 -18.57 -10.83
N ARG A 6 -7.40 -18.13 -11.07
CA ARG A 6 -6.18 -18.83 -10.63
C ARG A 6 -5.54 -18.13 -9.43
N PRO A 7 -5.71 -18.67 -8.20
CA PRO A 7 -5.18 -18.04 -6.99
C PRO A 7 -3.65 -17.96 -6.99
N GLU A 8 -2.95 -18.91 -7.63
CA GLU A 8 -1.49 -18.92 -7.70
C GLU A 8 -0.93 -17.76 -8.53
N LYS A 9 -1.48 -17.52 -9.73
CA LYS A 9 -1.11 -16.39 -10.58
C LYS A 9 -1.39 -15.06 -9.87
N PHE A 10 -2.56 -14.95 -9.22
CA PHE A 10 -2.91 -13.78 -8.41
C PHE A 10 -1.89 -13.53 -7.28
N ARG A 11 -1.57 -14.56 -6.48
CA ARG A 11 -0.60 -14.45 -5.37
C ARG A 11 0.77 -14.05 -5.89
N LYS A 12 1.22 -14.62 -7.00
CA LYS A 12 2.51 -14.28 -7.63
C LYS A 12 2.57 -12.81 -8.04
N VAL A 13 1.55 -12.30 -8.73
CA VAL A 13 1.48 -10.89 -9.15
C VAL A 13 1.46 -9.96 -7.94
N LEU A 14 0.60 -10.24 -6.95
CA LEU A 14 0.50 -9.39 -5.77
C LEU A 14 1.76 -9.46 -4.88
N THR A 15 2.39 -10.63 -4.77
CA THR A 15 3.68 -10.80 -4.07
C THR A 15 4.77 -9.98 -4.76
N MET A 16 4.84 -10.01 -6.09
CA MET A 16 5.78 -9.18 -6.84
C MET A 16 5.58 -7.69 -6.54
N TYR A 17 4.32 -7.23 -6.51
CA TYR A 17 4.00 -5.85 -6.13
C TYR A 17 4.40 -5.52 -4.70
N LEU A 18 4.11 -6.40 -3.73
CA LEU A 18 4.44 -6.19 -2.32
C LEU A 18 5.96 -6.18 -2.09
N ILE A 19 6.71 -7.06 -2.75
CA ILE A 19 8.19 -7.08 -2.69
C ILE A 19 8.75 -5.82 -3.33
N MET A 20 8.29 -5.45 -4.52
CA MET A 20 8.74 -4.22 -5.19
C MET A 20 8.46 -2.99 -4.31
N TRP A 21 7.29 -2.93 -3.67
CA TRP A 21 6.96 -1.89 -2.70
C TRP A 21 7.89 -1.95 -1.47
N GLY A 22 8.13 -3.13 -0.91
CA GLY A 22 9.03 -3.31 0.24
C GLY A 22 10.46 -2.85 -0.05
N ILE A 23 11.00 -3.20 -1.22
CA ILE A 23 12.33 -2.76 -1.68
C ILE A 23 12.37 -1.25 -1.87
N LEU A 24 11.35 -0.67 -2.54
CA LEU A 24 11.23 0.77 -2.71
C LEU A 24 11.20 1.49 -1.36
N TRP A 25 10.49 0.91 -0.38
CA TRP A 25 10.44 1.40 1.00
C TRP A 25 11.80 1.35 1.69
N ALA A 26 12.49 0.21 1.61
CA ALA A 26 13.83 0.06 2.19
C ALA A 26 14.82 1.06 1.57
N ALA A 27 14.75 1.28 0.26
CA ALA A 27 15.55 2.28 -0.43
C ALA A 27 15.21 3.71 0.03
N ALA A 28 13.92 4.05 0.17
CA ALA A 28 13.49 5.36 0.66
C ALA A 28 13.97 5.63 2.08
N VAL A 29 13.86 4.64 2.98
CA VAL A 29 14.37 4.73 4.35
C VAL A 29 15.88 4.93 4.35
N LEU A 30 16.61 4.19 3.51
CA LEU A 30 18.06 4.31 3.40
C LEU A 30 18.46 5.72 2.91
N VAL A 31 17.83 6.23 1.86
CA VAL A 31 18.07 7.60 1.36
C VAL A 31 17.81 8.65 2.44
N VAL A 32 16.70 8.54 3.18
CA VAL A 32 16.38 9.47 4.27
C VAL A 32 17.35 9.34 5.44
N SER A 33 17.86 8.13 5.72
CA SER A 33 18.79 7.88 6.84
C SER A 33 20.20 8.40 6.56
N PHE A 34 20.63 8.43 5.30
CA PHE A 34 21.94 8.94 4.86
C PHE A 34 21.90 10.38 4.35
N ALA A 35 20.71 10.99 4.21
CA ALA A 35 20.60 12.40 3.90
C ALA A 35 21.22 13.20 5.07
N PRO A 36 22.29 14.00 4.84
CA PRO A 36 22.86 14.83 5.91
C PRO A 36 21.75 15.72 6.47
N PRO A 37 21.73 16.05 7.77
CA PRO A 37 20.71 16.93 8.33
C PRO A 37 20.88 18.35 7.77
N HIS A 38 20.35 18.62 6.57
CA HIS A 38 20.29 19.96 6.01
C HIS A 38 19.19 20.71 6.77
N ARG A 39 19.62 21.54 7.72
CA ARG A 39 18.78 22.52 8.42
C ARG A 39 18.28 23.54 7.40
N VAL A 40 17.14 23.26 6.76
CA VAL A 40 16.44 24.28 5.98
C VAL A 40 15.66 25.14 6.97
N PHE A 41 16.22 26.31 7.28
CA PHE A 41 15.60 27.36 8.06
C PHE A 41 14.27 27.79 7.43
N GLY A 42 13.18 27.53 8.14
CA GLY A 42 11.83 27.96 7.76
C GLY A 42 10.82 27.05 8.45
N LYS A 43 9.73 27.60 8.97
CA LYS A 43 8.63 26.92 9.71
C LYS A 43 7.90 25.78 8.96
N VAL A 44 8.49 25.23 7.91
CA VAL A 44 7.87 24.38 6.88
C VAL A 44 8.43 22.95 6.90
N ILE A 45 9.67 22.74 7.40
CA ILE A 45 10.29 21.41 7.50
C ILE A 45 11.04 21.27 8.83
N LEU A 46 10.54 20.43 9.73
CA LEU A 46 11.18 20.11 11.01
C LEU A 46 11.84 18.73 10.90
N TYR A 47 13.12 18.65 11.30
CA TYR A 47 13.86 17.40 11.46
C TYR A 47 14.12 17.17 12.94
N GLY A 48 13.78 15.98 13.42
CA GLY A 48 13.95 15.61 14.83
C GLY A 48 13.36 14.25 15.15
N THR A 49 13.46 13.86 16.42
CA THR A 49 12.72 12.69 16.93
C THR A 49 11.22 12.88 16.72
N THR A 50 10.73 14.12 16.88
CA THR A 50 9.36 14.53 16.56
C THR A 50 9.41 15.74 15.62
N SER A 51 8.63 15.71 14.54
CA SER A 51 8.49 16.81 13.59
C SER A 51 7.02 17.15 13.34
N ILE A 52 6.70 18.44 13.28
CA ILE A 52 5.35 18.94 13.00
C ILE A 52 5.45 20.03 11.94
N GLY A 53 4.76 19.90 10.80
CA GLY A 53 4.83 20.93 9.75
C GLY A 53 4.04 20.58 8.50
N TYR A 54 4.07 21.47 7.49
CA TYR A 54 3.45 21.16 6.19
C TYR A 54 4.14 19.98 5.50
N PHE A 55 5.48 19.97 5.56
CA PHE A 55 6.32 18.84 5.20
C PHE A 55 7.09 18.40 6.45
N ALA A 56 6.73 17.27 7.06
CA ALA A 56 7.38 16.80 8.28
C ALA A 56 8.22 15.55 8.01
N ASN A 57 9.50 15.59 8.39
CA ASN A 57 10.42 14.47 8.25
C ASN A 57 11.17 14.21 9.56
N GLY A 58 10.89 13.10 10.21
CA GLY A 58 11.43 12.74 11.51
C GLY A 58 10.93 11.37 11.94
N LEU A 59 11.50 10.84 13.04
CA LEU A 59 11.12 9.51 13.56
C LEU A 59 9.62 9.43 13.89
N PHE A 60 9.04 10.53 14.37
CA PHE A 60 7.62 10.76 14.49
C PHE A 60 7.27 12.04 13.74
N SER A 61 6.35 11.97 12.78
CA SER A 61 6.06 13.10 11.90
C SER A 61 4.57 13.38 11.79
N LEU A 62 4.15 14.63 11.99
CA LEU A 62 2.77 15.08 11.86
C LEU A 62 2.65 16.29 10.91
N GLY A 63 1.74 16.25 9.94
CA GLY A 63 1.74 17.27 8.91
C GLY A 63 0.78 17.07 7.75
N ILE A 64 0.92 17.86 6.68
CA ILE A 64 0.17 17.59 5.43
C ILE A 64 0.82 16.46 4.68
N VAL A 65 2.12 16.57 4.42
CA VAL A 65 2.94 15.52 3.83
C VAL A 65 3.96 15.10 4.86
N THR A 66 3.93 13.83 5.26
CA THR A 66 4.82 13.32 6.29
C THR A 66 5.55 12.08 5.83
N ILE A 67 6.85 12.07 6.07
CA ILE A 67 7.73 10.94 5.78
C ILE A 67 8.42 10.58 7.09
N SER A 68 8.26 9.35 7.54
CA SER A 68 8.87 8.90 8.79
C SER A 68 9.35 7.46 8.69
N PRO A 69 10.52 7.13 9.25
CA PRO A 69 10.99 5.75 9.37
C PRO A 69 10.28 4.94 10.45
N ILE A 70 9.42 5.54 11.29
CA ILE A 70 8.65 4.81 12.32
C ILE A 70 7.15 5.09 12.15
N VAL A 71 6.69 6.28 12.52
CA VAL A 71 5.27 6.68 12.43
C VAL A 71 5.12 8.03 11.74
N SER A 72 4.21 8.06 10.76
CA SER A 72 3.80 9.25 10.00
C SER A 72 2.30 9.46 10.12
N VAL A 73 1.89 10.70 10.41
CA VAL A 73 0.49 11.11 10.46
C VAL A 73 0.30 12.33 9.57
N GLY A 74 -0.67 12.31 8.68
CA GLY A 74 -0.93 13.48 7.83
C GLY A 74 -2.00 13.30 6.77
N VAL A 75 -2.10 14.22 5.83
CA VAL A 75 -2.97 14.01 4.66
C VAL A 75 -2.35 12.95 3.76
N ILE A 76 -1.06 13.07 3.49
CA ILE A 76 -0.23 12.09 2.82
C ILE A 76 0.81 11.62 3.83
N ALA A 77 0.64 10.40 4.33
CA ALA A 77 1.49 9.81 5.35
C ALA A 77 2.28 8.63 4.74
N ILE A 78 3.60 8.71 4.85
CA ILE A 78 4.54 7.72 4.32
C ILE A 78 5.41 7.25 5.48
N GLY A 79 5.16 6.04 6.01
CA GLY A 79 5.90 5.50 7.16
C GLY A 79 5.53 4.05 7.46
N PRO A 80 6.41 3.24 8.07
CA PRO A 80 6.06 1.87 8.49
C PRO A 80 4.76 1.77 9.27
N GLY A 81 4.45 2.78 10.10
CA GLY A 81 3.10 3.11 10.56
C GLY A 81 2.62 4.42 9.93
N ALA A 82 1.77 4.36 8.91
CA ALA A 82 1.23 5.54 8.24
C ALA A 82 -0.25 5.73 8.56
N CYS A 83 -0.64 6.94 8.96
CA CYS A 83 -2.04 7.31 9.20
C CYS A 83 -2.40 8.58 8.43
N GLY A 84 -3.36 8.52 7.52
CA GLY A 84 -3.74 9.71 6.75
C GLY A 84 -4.87 9.53 5.76
N VAL A 85 -5.11 10.52 4.90
CA VAL A 85 -6.04 10.32 3.78
C VAL A 85 -5.43 9.33 2.79
N ILE A 86 -4.16 9.53 2.47
CA ILE A 86 -3.31 8.61 1.70
C ILE A 86 -2.24 8.11 2.65
N ALA A 87 -2.33 6.84 3.04
CA ALA A 87 -1.41 6.18 3.95
C ALA A 87 -0.64 5.08 3.22
N LEU A 88 0.67 5.27 3.10
CA LEU A 88 1.59 4.33 2.49
C LEU A 88 2.53 3.83 3.59
N GLY A 89 2.35 2.59 4.04
CA GLY A 89 3.17 2.06 5.12
C GLY A 89 3.67 0.65 4.89
N GLY A 90 4.94 0.42 5.22
CA GLY A 90 5.54 -0.92 5.08
C GLY A 90 4.90 -1.95 6.00
N GLY A 91 4.57 -1.57 7.24
CA GLY A 91 3.95 -2.43 8.24
C GLY A 91 2.44 -2.23 8.34
N GLY A 92 2.02 -1.09 8.88
CA GLY A 92 0.63 -0.69 9.06
C GLY A 92 0.30 0.60 8.32
N ALA A 93 -0.85 0.63 7.65
CA ALA A 93 -1.37 1.83 7.00
C ALA A 93 -2.86 2.01 7.34
N CYS A 94 -3.26 3.20 7.78
CA CYS A 94 -4.64 3.55 8.09
C CYS A 94 -5.06 4.80 7.32
N GLY A 95 -6.10 4.73 6.49
CA GLY A 95 -6.54 5.89 5.73
C GLY A 95 -7.70 5.71 4.79
N VAL A 96 -7.98 6.71 3.94
CA VAL A 96 -8.95 6.51 2.84
C VAL A 96 -8.33 5.59 1.80
N TYR A 97 -7.09 5.86 1.41
CA TYR A 97 -6.25 5.00 0.57
C TYR A 97 -5.13 4.46 1.44
N ALA A 98 -5.17 3.17 1.77
CA ALA A 98 -4.20 2.52 2.63
C ALA A 98 -3.46 1.41 1.88
N VAL A 99 -2.13 1.50 1.83
CA VAL A 99 -1.26 0.49 1.23
C VAL A 99 -0.23 0.05 2.25
N GLY A 100 -0.20 -1.23 2.60
CA GLY A 100 0.77 -1.78 3.53
C GLY A 100 0.54 -3.24 3.90
N ALA A 101 1.45 -3.86 4.66
CA ALA A 101 1.26 -5.25 5.07
C ALA A 101 -0.07 -5.45 5.83
N HIS A 102 -0.40 -4.51 6.72
CA HIS A 102 -1.69 -4.36 7.40
C HIS A 102 -2.36 -3.04 7.02
N ALA A 103 -3.23 -3.08 6.01
CA ALA A 103 -3.88 -1.89 5.48
C ALA A 103 -5.33 -1.80 5.97
N VAL A 104 -5.73 -0.66 6.51
CA VAL A 104 -7.10 -0.37 6.96
C VAL A 104 -7.58 0.89 6.26
N GLY A 105 -8.67 0.81 5.49
CA GLY A 105 -9.17 1.99 4.79
C GLY A 105 -10.37 1.83 3.89
N VAL A 106 -10.75 2.88 3.16
CA VAL A 106 -11.81 2.75 2.13
C VAL A 106 -11.30 1.90 0.99
N PHE A 107 -10.09 2.18 0.50
CA PHE A 107 -9.34 1.37 -0.45
C PHE A 107 -8.10 0.84 0.25
N ALA A 108 -8.11 -0.46 0.57
CA ALA A 108 -7.04 -1.11 1.33
C ALA A 108 -6.31 -2.14 0.46
N ILE A 109 -4.99 -2.06 0.40
CA ILE A 109 -4.13 -2.99 -0.36
C ILE A 109 -3.04 -3.53 0.57
N GLY A 110 -2.95 -4.85 0.71
CA GLY A 110 -1.99 -5.43 1.64
C GLY A 110 -1.94 -6.94 1.72
N ILE A 111 -1.12 -7.44 2.64
CA ILE A 111 -1.12 -8.87 3.02
C ILE A 111 -2.43 -9.18 3.75
N ASN A 112 -2.74 -8.36 4.75
CA ASN A 112 -3.98 -8.36 5.50
C ASN A 112 -4.64 -6.98 5.36
N ALA A 113 -5.57 -6.87 4.42
CA ALA A 113 -6.27 -5.63 4.16
C ALA A 113 -7.72 -5.68 4.70
N ILE A 114 -8.17 -4.56 5.26
CA ILE A 114 -9.52 -4.37 5.79
C ILE A 114 -10.09 -3.08 5.22
N GLY A 115 -11.22 -3.13 4.53
CA GLY A 115 -11.79 -1.92 3.95
C GLY A 115 -13.15 -2.03 3.26
N ILE A 116 -13.55 -0.97 2.55
CA ILE A 116 -14.74 -1.04 1.69
C ILE A 116 -14.39 -1.78 0.40
N PHE A 117 -13.31 -1.37 -0.26
CA PHE A 117 -12.64 -2.05 -1.34
C PHE A 117 -11.31 -2.60 -0.84
N THR A 118 -11.15 -3.91 -0.93
CA THR A 118 -10.02 -4.61 -0.31
C THR A 118 -9.31 -5.47 -1.33
N LEU A 119 -8.01 -5.26 -1.51
CA LEU A 119 -7.11 -6.15 -2.23
C LEU A 119 -6.19 -6.81 -1.23
N SER A 120 -6.36 -8.12 -1.02
CA SER A 120 -5.67 -8.87 0.01
C SER A 120 -4.92 -10.05 -0.57
N HIS A 121 -3.65 -10.20 -0.20
CA HIS A 121 -2.89 -11.40 -0.51
C HIS A 121 -3.37 -12.59 0.30
N SER A 122 -3.71 -12.38 1.57
CA SER A 122 -4.25 -13.40 2.45
C SER A 122 -5.73 -13.67 2.15
N GLU A 123 -6.17 -14.88 2.50
CA GLU A 123 -7.57 -15.29 2.50
C GLU A 123 -8.42 -14.58 3.55
N SER A 124 -7.78 -13.92 4.52
CA SER A 124 -8.39 -13.20 5.63
C SER A 124 -8.77 -11.75 5.32
N GLY A 125 -8.66 -11.30 4.06
CA GLY A 125 -9.08 -9.94 3.67
C GLY A 125 -10.56 -9.68 3.98
N ARG A 126 -10.87 -8.58 4.66
CA ARG A 126 -12.25 -8.27 5.09
C ARG A 126 -12.75 -6.97 4.47
N GLY A 127 -13.99 -6.97 4.03
CA GLY A 127 -14.60 -5.76 3.48
C GLY A 127 -15.95 -5.96 2.81
N SER A 128 -16.52 -4.86 2.34
CA SER A 128 -17.76 -4.88 1.57
C SER A 128 -17.53 -5.51 0.20
N TYR A 129 -16.46 -5.10 -0.49
CA TYR A 129 -16.00 -5.60 -1.78
C TYR A 129 -14.55 -6.05 -1.67
N VAL A 130 -14.32 -7.35 -1.77
CA VAL A 130 -13.03 -8.01 -1.55
C VAL A 130 -12.55 -8.65 -2.85
N PHE A 131 -11.27 -8.44 -3.13
CA PHE A 131 -10.50 -9.17 -4.11
C PHE A 131 -9.35 -9.89 -3.39
N SER A 132 -9.56 -11.17 -3.11
CA SER A 132 -8.63 -12.06 -2.43
C SER A 132 -8.70 -13.47 -3.04
N PRO A 133 -7.77 -14.39 -2.71
CA PRO A 133 -7.82 -15.74 -3.23
C PRO A 133 -9.13 -16.48 -2.93
N LYS A 134 -9.78 -16.15 -1.81
CA LYS A 134 -11.01 -16.79 -1.32
C LYS A 134 -12.29 -16.09 -1.76
N ARG A 135 -12.25 -14.78 -2.03
CA ARG A 135 -13.43 -13.98 -2.38
C ARG A 135 -13.09 -12.96 -3.47
N GLN A 136 -13.86 -12.97 -4.56
CA GLN A 136 -13.65 -12.09 -5.71
C GLN A 136 -14.95 -11.39 -6.09
N ASP A 137 -15.27 -10.31 -5.37
CA ASP A 137 -16.45 -9.53 -5.70
C ASP A 137 -16.24 -8.77 -7.01
N ALA A 138 -17.19 -8.89 -7.94
CA ALA A 138 -17.07 -8.31 -9.28
C ALA A 138 -16.72 -6.81 -9.29
N ARG A 139 -17.24 -6.05 -8.30
CA ARG A 139 -16.91 -4.62 -8.15
C ARG A 139 -15.44 -4.38 -7.78
N ALA A 140 -14.90 -5.16 -6.84
CA ALA A 140 -13.50 -5.05 -6.45
C ALA A 140 -12.58 -5.52 -7.58
N VAL A 141 -12.91 -6.63 -8.24
CA VAL A 141 -12.16 -7.14 -9.39
C VAL A 141 -12.11 -6.09 -10.50
N LYS A 142 -13.26 -5.53 -10.91
CA LYS A 142 -13.32 -4.49 -11.94
C LYS A 142 -12.49 -3.24 -11.57
N LEU A 143 -12.53 -2.83 -10.31
CA LEU A 143 -11.77 -1.67 -9.83
C LEU A 143 -10.26 -1.94 -9.90
N TYR A 144 -9.78 -3.02 -9.28
CA TYR A 144 -8.36 -3.30 -9.17
C TYR A 144 -7.75 -3.78 -10.48
N THR A 145 -8.47 -4.51 -11.33
CA THR A 145 -7.98 -4.88 -12.68
C THR A 145 -7.91 -3.68 -13.63
N ARG A 146 -8.70 -2.62 -13.36
CA ARG A 146 -8.57 -1.35 -14.08
C ARG A 146 -7.29 -0.61 -13.69
N TRP A 147 -6.90 -0.66 -12.42
CA TRP A 147 -5.70 0.02 -11.90
C TRP A 147 -4.43 -0.81 -12.08
N PHE A 148 -4.55 -2.13 -12.01
CA PHE A 148 -3.48 -3.11 -12.14
C PHE A 148 -3.88 -4.13 -13.22
N PRO A 149 -3.64 -3.82 -14.50
CA PRO A 149 -4.05 -4.67 -15.62
C PRO A 149 -3.46 -6.08 -15.56
N GLN A 150 -2.33 -6.26 -14.87
CA GLN A 150 -1.66 -7.54 -14.68
C GLN A 150 -2.53 -8.58 -13.96
N PHE A 151 -3.49 -8.16 -13.13
CA PHE A 151 -4.44 -9.09 -12.49
C PHE A 151 -5.40 -9.74 -13.49
N LYS A 152 -5.55 -9.21 -14.72
CA LYS A 152 -6.34 -9.88 -15.76
C LYS A 152 -5.78 -11.25 -16.13
N GLN A 153 -4.47 -11.46 -15.99
CA GLN A 153 -3.82 -12.76 -16.22
C GLN A 153 -4.28 -13.83 -15.23
N ALA A 154 -4.82 -13.44 -14.07
CA ALA A 154 -5.40 -14.37 -13.10
C ALA A 154 -6.80 -14.89 -13.52
N TYR A 155 -7.40 -14.30 -14.56
CA TYR A 155 -8.76 -14.63 -15.05
C TYR A 155 -8.79 -15.20 -16.48
N GLN A 156 -7.68 -15.14 -17.24
CA GLN A 156 -7.68 -15.60 -18.62
C GLN A 156 -7.71 -17.14 -18.73
N PRO A 157 -8.59 -17.71 -19.59
CA PRO A 157 -8.50 -19.11 -20.01
C PRO A 157 -7.23 -19.32 -20.85
N ASP A 158 -6.62 -20.50 -20.76
CA ASP A 158 -5.35 -20.79 -21.41
C ASP A 158 -5.43 -20.53 -22.92
N ALA A 159 -4.62 -19.61 -23.43
CA ALA A 159 -4.32 -19.54 -24.85
C ALA A 159 -3.19 -20.53 -25.24
N GLU A 160 -2.86 -21.49 -24.36
CA GLU A 160 -1.65 -22.32 -24.46
C GLU A 160 -1.91 -23.84 -24.59
N GLU A 161 -3.16 -24.31 -24.73
CA GLU A 161 -3.45 -25.73 -25.06
C GLU A 161 -3.70 -26.00 -26.55
N GLU A 162 -3.38 -25.04 -27.43
CA GLU A 162 -3.46 -25.24 -28.90
C GLU A 162 -2.06 -25.17 -29.53
N LYS A 163 -1.17 -26.08 -29.13
CA LYS A 163 0.03 -26.46 -29.91
C LYS A 163 0.35 -27.94 -29.73
#